data_AF-A0A7X6XGP2-F1
#
_entry.id   AF-A0A7X6XGP2-F1
#
_cell.length_a   1.000
_cell.length_b   1.000
_cell.length_c   1.000
_cell.angle_alpha   90.00
_cell.angle_beta   90.00
_cell.angle_gamma   90.00
#
_symmetry.space_group_name_H-M   'P 1'
#
loop_
_entity.id
_entity.type
_entity.pdbx_description
1 polymer ?
#
loop_
_entity_poly.entity_id
_entity_poly.type
_entity_poly.pdbx_seq_one_letter_code
_entity_poly.pdbx_strand_id
1 'polypeptide(L)'
;MKDILKLSAEKIYEKEFSVEFKGYSPKEIDSFLDTVIKDYQIIDEITDEIIKDNRRLKYEVATLEAEIIELKAMLKVNDRKPEVSNIDILRRLARLEEIILNK
;
A
#
# COMPACT_ATOMS: atom_id res chain seq x y z
N MET A 1 -0.26 3.50 9.86
CA MET A 1 -0.57 2.10 10.26
C MET A 1 0.48 1.56 11.22
N LYS A 2 1.78 1.73 10.95
CA LYS A 2 2.87 1.33 11.86
C LYS A 2 2.72 1.85 13.31
N ASP A 3 2.17 3.05 13.50
CA ASP A 3 1.93 3.62 14.84
C ASP A 3 0.70 3.07 15.59
N ILE A 4 -0.16 2.27 14.94
CA ILE A 4 -1.33 1.66 15.59
C ILE A 4 -0.91 0.36 16.30
N LEU A 5 0.06 -0.36 15.74
CA LEU A 5 0.54 -1.64 16.27
C LEU A 5 1.63 -1.40 17.31
N LYS A 6 1.33 -1.74 18.56
CA LYS A 6 2.24 -1.56 19.70
C LYS A 6 3.37 -2.60 19.73
N LEU A 7 3.16 -3.74 19.09
CA LEU A 7 4.06 -4.89 19.08
C LEU A 7 4.50 -5.20 17.64
N SER A 8 5.71 -5.72 17.51
CA SER A 8 6.26 -6.33 16.30
C SER A 8 6.85 -7.69 16.66
N ALA A 9 7.04 -8.58 15.68
CA ALA A 9 7.69 -9.88 15.89
C ALA A 9 9.03 -9.75 16.65
N GLU A 10 9.85 -8.77 16.26
CA GLU A 10 11.12 -8.44 16.91
C GLU A 10 10.94 -7.99 18.37
N LYS A 11 10.00 -7.08 18.65
CA LYS A 11 9.72 -6.63 20.03
C LYS A 11 9.21 -7.75 20.93
N ILE A 12 8.50 -8.72 20.37
CA ILE A 12 8.01 -9.89 21.11
C ILE A 12 9.18 -10.84 21.40
N TYR A 13 10.08 -11.04 20.43
CA TYR A 13 11.28 -11.86 20.59
C TYR A 13 12.25 -11.31 21.65
N GLU A 14 12.47 -10.00 21.67
CA GLU A 14 13.35 -9.34 22.64
C GLU A 14 12.72 -9.16 24.04
N LYS A 15 11.46 -9.59 24.23
CA LYS A 15 10.74 -9.33 25.47
C LYS A 15 11.21 -10.27 26.58
N GLU A 16 11.91 -9.72 27.56
CA GLU A 16 12.21 -10.41 28.80
C GLU A 16 11.07 -10.25 29.84
N PHE A 17 10.74 -11.36 30.51
CA PHE A 17 9.75 -11.41 31.59
C PHE A 17 10.44 -11.68 32.93
N SER A 18 10.04 -10.94 33.97
CA SER A 18 10.47 -11.22 35.33
C SER A 18 9.82 -12.51 35.85
N VAL A 19 10.60 -13.36 36.50
CA VAL A 19 10.11 -14.61 37.09
C VAL A 19 9.64 -14.35 38.52
N GLU A 20 8.37 -14.68 38.79
CA GLU A 20 7.78 -14.62 40.13
C GLU A 20 7.51 -16.01 40.69
N PHE A 21 7.48 -16.15 42.03
CA PHE A 21 7.35 -17.44 42.74
C PHE A 21 6.05 -18.22 42.45
N LYS A 22 5.03 -17.55 41.87
CA LYS A 22 3.79 -18.15 41.37
C LYS A 22 3.50 -17.76 39.91
N GLY A 23 4.56 -17.62 39.10
CA GLY A 23 4.45 -17.29 37.68
C GLY A 23 4.15 -18.49 36.78
N TYR A 24 3.86 -18.19 35.51
CA TYR A 24 3.79 -19.20 34.46
C TYR A 24 5.17 -19.79 34.17
N SER A 25 5.21 -21.02 33.66
CA SER A 25 6.45 -21.69 33.28
C SER A 25 7.12 -20.95 32.12
N PRO A 26 8.40 -20.55 32.23
CA PRO A 26 9.11 -19.87 31.13
C PRO A 26 9.05 -20.64 29.81
N LYS A 27 9.15 -21.98 29.85
CA LYS A 27 9.07 -22.83 28.65
C LYS A 27 7.71 -22.78 27.97
N GLU A 28 6.63 -22.66 28.74
CA GLU A 28 5.27 -22.57 28.20
C GLU A 28 5.04 -21.20 27.56
N ILE A 29 5.53 -20.14 28.21
CA ILE A 29 5.54 -18.78 27.67
C ILE A 29 6.33 -18.76 26.35
N ASP A 30 7.57 -19.26 26.34
CA ASP A 30 8.42 -19.25 25.15
C ASP A 30 7.77 -19.98 23.97
N SER A 31 7.23 -21.19 24.20
CA SER A 31 6.54 -21.96 23.16
C SER A 31 5.29 -21.23 22.62
N PHE A 32 4.58 -20.50 23.48
CA PHE A 32 3.45 -19.69 23.05
C PHE A 32 3.92 -18.47 22.25
N LEU A 33 4.96 -17.77 22.72
CA LEU A 33 5.52 -16.61 22.05
C LEU A 33 6.13 -16.95 20.69
N ASP A 34 6.75 -18.13 20.53
CA ASP A 34 7.20 -18.61 19.22
C ASP A 34 6.06 -18.70 18.20
N THR A 35 4.87 -19.09 18.65
CA THR A 35 3.67 -19.16 17.80
C THR A 35 3.17 -17.76 17.46
N VAL A 36 3.08 -16.89 18.47
CA VAL A 36 2.66 -15.49 18.29
C VAL A 36 3.63 -14.74 17.35
N ILE A 37 4.94 -14.96 17.47
CA ILE A 37 5.96 -14.35 16.60
C ILE A 37 5.73 -14.75 15.14
N LYS A 38 5.47 -16.04 14.88
CA LYS A 38 5.17 -16.53 13.52
C LYS A 38 3.92 -15.88 12.96
N ASP A 39 2.86 -15.76 13.75
CA ASP A 39 1.62 -15.11 13.31
C ASP A 39 1.87 -13.64 12.96
N TYR A 40 2.67 -12.91 13.75
CA TYR A 40 3.04 -11.53 13.44
C TYR A 40 3.85 -11.42 12.14
N GLN A 41 4.78 -12.34 11.90
CA GLN A 41 5.54 -12.38 10.63
C GLN A 41 4.62 -12.61 9.43
N ILE A 42 3.69 -13.54 9.54
CA ILE A 42 2.70 -13.82 8.48
C ILE A 42 1.80 -12.60 8.24
N ILE A 43 1.37 -11.92 9.30
CA ILE A 43 0.56 -10.69 9.18
C ILE A 43 1.33 -9.59 8.45
N ASP A 44 2.62 -9.42 8.75
CA ASP A 44 3.48 -8.44 8.07
C ASP A 44 3.62 -8.79 6.58
N GLU A 45 3.86 -10.06 6.24
CA GLU A 45 3.93 -10.53 4.85
C GLU A 45 2.62 -10.27 4.07
N ILE A 46 1.48 -10.67 4.65
CA ILE A 46 0.14 -10.44 4.06
C ILE A 46 -0.12 -8.95 3.87
N THR A 47 0.26 -8.13 4.86
CA THR A 47 0.06 -6.68 4.80
C THR A 47 0.88 -6.07 3.66
N ASP A 48 2.13 -6.49 3.50
CA ASP A 48 3.00 -6.03 2.41
C ASP A 48 2.45 -6.45 1.04
N GLU A 49 1.95 -7.68 0.91
CA GLU A 49 1.29 -8.16 -0.30
C GLU A 49 0.04 -7.33 -0.64
N ILE A 50 -0.84 -7.11 0.35
CA ILE A 50 -2.05 -6.29 0.18
C ILE A 50 -1.69 -4.86 -0.23
N ILE A 51 -0.66 -4.25 0.39
CA ILE A 51 -0.22 -2.89 0.04
C ILE A 51 0.28 -2.86 -1.40
N LYS A 52 1.07 -3.86 -1.81
CA LYS A 52 1.60 -3.97 -3.17
C LYS A 52 0.46 -4.11 -4.19
N ASP A 53 -0.50 -4.98 -3.93
CA ASP A 53 -1.66 -5.16 -4.80
C ASP A 53 -2.54 -3.92 -4.86
N ASN A 54 -2.77 -3.24 -3.73
CA ASN A 54 -3.53 -2.01 -3.70
C ASN A 54 -2.86 -0.92 -4.56
N ARG A 55 -1.53 -0.81 -4.51
CA ARG A 55 -0.77 0.12 -5.37
C ARG A 55 -0.91 -0.26 -6.85
N ARG A 56 -0.77 -1.55 -7.18
CA ARG A 56 -0.92 -2.03 -8.56
C ARG A 56 -2.31 -1.73 -9.11
N LEU A 57 -3.36 -2.04 -8.34
CA LEU A 57 -4.75 -1.79 -8.74
C LEU A 57 -5.05 -0.30 -8.90
N LYS A 58 -4.56 0.55 -7.99
CA LYS A 58 -4.70 2.01 -8.12
C LYS A 58 -4.03 2.54 -9.38
N TYR A 59 -2.87 2.00 -9.74
CA TYR A 59 -2.19 2.36 -10.98
C TYR A 59 -3.01 1.95 -12.21
N GLU A 60 -3.50 0.72 -12.24
CA GLU A 60 -4.31 0.20 -13.35
C GLU A 60 -5.62 0.98 -13.53
N VAL A 61 -6.27 1.37 -12.43
CA VAL A 61 -7.44 2.26 -12.46
C VAL A 61 -7.07 3.61 -13.06
N ALA A 62 -5.97 4.23 -12.62
CA ALA A 62 -5.55 5.52 -13.15
C ALA A 62 -5.20 5.49 -14.64
N THR A 63 -4.57 4.41 -15.12
CA THR A 63 -4.27 4.25 -16.55
C THR A 63 -5.53 4.08 -17.37
N LEU A 64 -6.48 3.26 -16.91
CA LEU A 64 -7.77 3.07 -17.59
C LEU A 64 -8.60 4.37 -17.61
N GLU A 65 -8.59 5.14 -16.52
CA GLU A 65 -9.23 6.45 -16.47
C GLU A 65 -8.62 7.43 -17.49
N ALA A 66 -7.28 7.42 -17.64
CA ALA A 66 -6.60 8.25 -18.63
C ALA A 66 -6.94 7.84 -20.07
N GLU A 67 -7.01 6.54 -20.36
CA GLU A 67 -7.44 6.02 -21.66
C GLU A 67 -8.89 6.41 -21.97
N ILE A 68 -9.80 6.30 -21.00
CA ILE A 68 -11.19 6.73 -21.14
C ILE A 68 -11.28 8.23 -21.47
N ILE A 69 -10.47 9.06 -20.81
CA ILE A 69 -10.43 10.51 -21.08
C ILE A 69 -9.93 10.77 -22.50
N GLU A 70 -8.88 10.08 -22.94
CA GLU A 70 -8.32 10.21 -24.28
C GLU A 70 -9.33 9.78 -25.37
N LEU A 71 -9.95 8.62 -25.21
CA LEU A 71 -10.98 8.14 -26.14
C LEU A 71 -12.17 9.10 -26.21
N LYS A 72 -12.63 9.64 -25.07
CA LYS A 72 -13.68 10.67 -25.03
C LYS A 72 -13.26 11.98 -25.69
N ALA A 73 -11.99 12.37 -25.58
CA ALA A 73 -11.45 13.55 -26.24
C ALA A 73 -11.39 13.36 -27.77
N MET A 74 -10.93 12.19 -28.25
CA MET A 74 -10.92 11.85 -29.67
C MET A 74 -12.32 11.85 -30.28
N LEU A 75 -13.31 11.30 -29.57
CA LEU A 75 -14.72 11.34 -30.00
C LEU A 75 -15.25 12.79 -30.12
N LYS A 76 -14.92 13.67 -29.15
CA LYS A 76 -15.32 15.09 -29.20
C LYS A 76 -14.63 15.90 -30.31
N VAL A 77 -13.38 15.56 -30.66
CA VAL A 77 -12.65 16.19 -31.77
C VAL A 77 -13.26 15.77 -33.12
N ASN A 78 -13.78 14.55 -33.23
CA ASN A 78 -14.47 14.12 -34.45
C ASN A 78 -15.81 14.86 -34.67
N ASP A 79 -16.43 15.36 -33.60
CA ASP A 79 -17.66 16.17 -33.64
C ASP A 79 -17.43 17.69 -33.77
N ARG A 80 -16.19 18.19 -33.64
CA ARG A 80 -15.89 19.65 -33.69
C ARG A 80 -14.63 19.97 -34.48
N LYS A 81 -14.78 20.81 -35.51
CA LYS A 81 -13.72 21.44 -36.31
C LYS A 81 -12.52 21.94 -35.44
N PRO A 82 -11.29 21.96 -36.00
CA PRO A 82 -10.06 21.87 -35.24
C PRO A 82 -9.65 23.19 -34.58
N GLU A 83 -9.79 23.29 -33.27
CA GLU A 83 -9.08 24.24 -32.40
C GLU A 83 -8.79 23.54 -31.07
N VAL A 84 -7.81 22.62 -31.07
CA VAL A 84 -7.31 22.03 -29.82
C VAL A 84 -6.29 23.02 -29.22
N SER A 85 -6.65 23.65 -28.10
CA SER A 85 -5.82 24.67 -27.45
C SER A 85 -4.61 24.05 -26.74
N ASN A 86 -3.43 24.61 -26.99
CA ASN A 86 -2.15 24.18 -26.39
C ASN A 86 -2.17 24.08 -24.85
N ILE A 87 -3.12 24.75 -24.19
CA ILE A 87 -3.32 24.74 -22.75
C ILE A 87 -3.77 23.35 -22.23
N ASP A 88 -4.57 22.63 -23.01
CA ASP A 88 -5.08 21.32 -22.59
C ASP A 88 -4.01 20.23 -22.70
N ILE A 89 -3.11 20.36 -23.69
CA ILE A 89 -1.92 19.49 -23.82
C ILE A 89 -0.98 19.72 -22.63
N LEU A 90 -0.72 20.97 -22.26
CA LEU A 90 0.13 21.32 -21.13
C LEU A 90 -0.46 20.85 -19.78
N ARG A 91 -1.78 20.92 -19.58
CA ARG A 91 -2.42 20.34 -18.38
C ARG A 91 -2.32 18.82 -18.34
N ARG A 92 -2.42 18.15 -19.48
CA ARG A 92 -2.28 16.69 -19.57
C ARG A 92 -0.86 16.26 -19.22
N LEU A 93 0.16 16.97 -19.73
CA LEU A 93 1.57 16.74 -19.39
C LEU A 93 1.83 16.98 -17.89
N ALA A 94 1.34 18.09 -17.34
CA ALA A 94 1.55 18.41 -15.92
C ALA A 94 0.95 17.36 -14.97
N ARG A 95 -0.25 16.80 -15.29
CA ARG A 95 -0.85 15.71 -14.50
C ARG A 95 -0.08 14.40 -14.62
N LEU A 96 0.47 14.11 -15.80
CA LEU A 96 1.30 12.91 -15.99
C LEU A 96 2.61 13.02 -15.21
N GLU A 97 3.23 14.20 -15.15
CA GLU A 97 4.43 14.45 -14.35
C GLU A 97 4.15 14.29 -12.83
N GLU A 98 3.03 14.80 -12.34
CA GLU A 98 2.63 14.67 -10.92
C GLU A 98 2.42 13.20 -10.50
N ILE A 99 1.88 12.37 -11.39
CA ILE A 99 1.68 10.94 -11.14
C ILE A 99 3.02 10.17 -11.14
N ILE A 100 3.96 10.56 -12.01
CA ILE A 100 5.28 9.94 -12.10
C ILE A 100 6.17 10.32 -10.91
N LEU A 101 6.08 11.56 -10.43
CA LEU A 101 6.89 12.09 -9.33
C LEU A 101 6.44 11.62 -7.94
N ASN A 102 5.17 11.21 -7.78
CA ASN A 102 4.65 10.65 -6.51
C ASN A 102 4.90 9.12 -6.35
N LYS A 103 5.91 8.60 -7.06
CA LYS A 103 6.39 7.22 -7.02
C LYS A 103 7.46 7.02 -5.95
#